data_AF-A0A6L5ERW1-F1
#
_entry.id   AF-A0A6L5ERW1-F1
#
_cell.length_a   1.000
_cell.length_b   1.000
_cell.length_c   1.000
_cell.angle_alpha   90.00
_cell.angle_beta   90.00
_cell.angle_gamma   90.00
#
_symmetry.space_group_name_H-M   'P 1'
#
loop_
_entity.id
_entity.type
_entity.pdbx_description
1 polymer ?
#
loop_
_entity_poly.entity_id
_entity_poly.type
_entity_poly.pdbx_seq_one_letter_code
_entity_poly.pdbx_strand_id
1 'polypeptide(L)' 'MLIDCDRCAAPPSACSDCVVSVLLGPPPQLEWDETERRAIDALADGGVLPRLRLVETRAS' A
#
# COMPACT_ATOMS: atom_id res chain seq x y z
N MET A 1 -19.42 0.08 -4.86
CA MET A 1 -19.27 1.53 -4.67
C MET A 1 -18.35 2.03 -5.78
N LEU A 2 -18.80 2.98 -6.61
CA LEU A 2 -18.05 3.52 -7.74
C LEU A 2 -17.73 4.99 -7.42
N ILE A 3 -16.46 5.36 -7.39
CA ILE A 3 -16.03 6.75 -7.23
C ILE A 3 -15.81 7.31 -8.62
N ASP A 4 -16.53 8.38 -8.96
CA ASP A 4 -16.40 9.10 -10.23
C ASP A 4 -15.52 10.33 -10.01
N CYS A 5 -14.28 10.23 -10.45
CA CYS A 5 -13.28 11.28 -10.30
C CYS A 5 -13.62 12.55 -11.12
N ASP A 6 -14.50 12.47 -12.13
CA ASP A 6 -14.90 13.62 -12.94
C ASP A 6 -15.91 14.53 -12.21
N ARG A 7 -16.47 14.07 -11.08
CA ARG A 7 -17.42 14.83 -10.23
C ARG A 7 -16.92 15.11 -8.83
N CYS A 8 -15.67 14.74 -8.52
CA CYS A 8 -15.10 14.94 -7.20
C CYS A 8 -14.80 16.41 -6.93
N ALA A 9 -15.20 16.93 -5.76
CA ALA A 9 -15.01 18.33 -5.36
C ALA A 9 -13.61 18.64 -4.79
N ALA A 10 -12.70 17.65 -4.76
CA ALA A 10 -11.34 17.83 -4.28
C ALA A 10 -10.48 18.61 -5.29
N PRO A 11 -9.51 19.44 -4.85
CA PRO A 11 -8.60 20.15 -5.76
C PRO A 11 -7.78 19.19 -6.64
N PRO A 12 -7.42 19.54 -7.88
CA PRO A 12 -6.68 18.64 -8.78
C PRO A 12 -5.38 18.06 -8.20
N SER A 13 -4.66 18.84 -7.40
CA SER A 13 -3.43 18.41 -6.71
C SER A 13 -3.67 17.45 -5.54
N ALA A 14 -4.89 17.38 -5.02
CA ALA A 14 -5.28 16.44 -3.98
C ALA A 14 -5.69 15.08 -4.57
N CYS A 15 -6.09 15.02 -5.85
CA CYS A 15 -6.40 13.76 -6.52
C CYS A 15 -5.16 12.89 -6.77
N SER A 16 -3.99 13.49 -7.04
CA SER A 16 -2.73 12.75 -7.21
C SER A 16 -2.19 12.15 -5.91
N ASP A 17 -2.58 12.69 -4.76
CA ASP A 17 -2.32 12.13 -3.42
C ASP A 17 -3.51 11.30 -2.91
N CYS A 18 -4.63 11.27 -3.65
CA CYS A 18 -5.74 10.35 -3.47
C CYS A 18 -5.39 8.99 -4.10
N VAL A 19 -4.23 8.46 -3.74
CA VAL A 19 -3.87 7.05 -3.95
C VAL A 19 -5.06 6.23 -3.46
N VAL A 20 -5.80 5.64 -4.39
CA VAL A 20 -6.68 4.53 -4.06
C VAL A 20 -5.73 3.40 -3.71
N SER A 21 -5.34 3.33 -2.44
CA SER A 21 -4.69 2.16 -1.87
C SER A 21 -5.72 1.04 -1.95
N VAL A 22 -5.67 0.33 -3.08
CA VAL A 22 -6.40 -0.87 -3.48
C VAL A 22 -7.94 -0.78 -3.46
N LEU A 23 -8.56 -1.03 -4.62
CA LEU A 23 -10.02 -1.22 -4.77
C LEU A 23 -10.55 -2.47 -4.03
N LEU A 24 -9.67 -3.28 -3.46
CA LEU A 24 -9.95 -4.41 -2.60
C LEU A 24 -9.10 -4.17 -1.37
N GLY A 25 -9.69 -4.02 -0.18
CA GLY A 25 -8.92 -3.80 1.06
C GLY A 25 -7.78 -4.82 1.23
N PRO A 26 -6.80 -4.56 2.13
CA PRO A 26 -5.70 -5.49 2.33
C PRO A 26 -6.27 -6.90 2.53
N PRO A 27 -5.64 -7.95 1.94
CA PRO A 27 -6.09 -9.30 2.19
C PRO A 27 -6.21 -9.51 3.71
N PRO A 28 -7.22 -10.27 4.19
CA PRO A 28 -7.52 -10.37 5.62
C PRO A 28 -6.30 -10.80 6.43
N GLN A 29 -5.35 -11.49 5.80
CA GLN A 29 -4.03 -11.83 6.29
C GLN A 29 -3.04 -11.71 5.13
N LEU A 30 -1.97 -10.94 5.33
CA LEU A 30 -0.83 -10.87 4.43
C LEU A 30 0.35 -11.50 5.17
N GLU A 31 0.59 -12.78 4.91
CA GLU A 31 1.76 -13.49 5.42
C GLU A 31 2.85 -13.43 4.36
N TRP A 32 4.06 -13.03 4.77
CA TRP A 32 5.24 -13.11 3.93
C TRP A 32 6.16 -14.20 4.43
N ASP A 33 6.63 -15.03 3.52
CA ASP A 33 7.73 -15.92 3.83
C ASP A 33 9.07 -15.14 3.93
N GLU A 34 10.12 -15.84 4.36
CA GLU A 34 11.43 -15.23 4.56
C GLU A 34 12.09 -14.76 3.25
N THR A 35 11.74 -15.37 2.13
CA THR A 35 12.25 -14.98 0.82
C THR A 35 11.56 -13.70 0.36
N GLU A 36 10.25 -13.62 0.54
CA GLU A 36 9.44 -12.44 0.23
C GLU A 36 9.87 -11.24 1.08
N ARG A 37 10.08 -11.43 2.40
CA ARG A 37 10.63 -10.38 3.29
C ARG A 37 11.95 -9.82 2.77
N ARG A 38 12.90 -10.70 2.45
CA ARG A 38 14.22 -10.31 1.93
C ARG A 38 14.14 -9.60 0.58
N ALA A 39 13.23 -10.02 -0.30
CA ALA A 39 13.02 -9.36 -1.59
C ALA A 39 12.51 -7.92 -1.41
N ILE A 40 11.54 -7.74 -0.51
CA ILE A 40 11.00 -6.43 -0.18
C ILE A 40 12.05 -5.50 0.43
N ASP A 41 12.89 -6.02 1.33
CA ASP A 41 14.00 -5.25 1.93
C ASP A 41 15.01 -4.82 0.87
N ALA A 42 15.40 -5.71 -0.05
CA ALA A 42 16.32 -5.39 -1.14
C ALA A 42 15.76 -4.30 -2.08
N LEU A 43 14.46 -4.33 -2.36
CA LEU A 43 13.80 -3.30 -3.15
C LEU A 43 13.77 -1.95 -2.41
N ALA A 44 13.58 -1.95 -1.10
CA ALA A 44 13.62 -0.74 -0.28
C ALA A 44 15.04 -0.17 -0.16
N ASP A 45 16.06 -1.03 0.00
CA ASP A 45 17.48 -0.65 -0.03
C ASP A 45 17.86 -0.01 -1.37
N GLY A 46 17.33 -0.55 -2.47
CA GLY A 46 17.51 -0.01 -3.82
C GLY A 46 16.69 1.24 -4.14
N GLY A 47 15.82 1.70 -3.24
CA GLY A 47 14.96 2.88 -3.45
C GLY A 47 13.79 2.66 -4.40
N VAL A 48 13.50 1.41 -4.78
CA VAL A 48 12.36 1.05 -5.63
C VAL A 48 11.04 1.09 -4.84
N LEU A 49 11.12 0.82 -3.54
CA LEU A 49 10.00 0.91 -2.60
C LEU A 49 10.31 1.90 -1.47
N PRO A 50 9.30 2.57 -0.90
CA PRO A 50 9.46 3.24 0.39
C PRO A 50 9.78 2.22 1.48
N ARG A 51 10.55 2.62 2.49
CA ARG A 51 10.82 1.78 3.67
C ARG A 51 9.51 1.38 4.32
N LEU A 52 9.25 0.07 4.34
CA LEU A 52 8.03 -0.45 4.93
C LEU A 52 8.10 -0.39 6.45
N ARG A 53 7.04 0.15 7.06
CA ARG A 53 6.81 0.14 8.50
C ARG A 53 5.83 -0.98 8.82
N LEU A 54 6.29 -2.22 8.66
CA LEU A 54 5.48 -3.40 8.94
C LEU A 54 5.11 -3.41 10.42
N VAL A 55 3.83 -3.57 10.72
CA VAL A 55 3.36 -3.78 12.08
C VAL A 55 3.22 -5.28 12.27
N GLU A 56 3.98 -5.85 13.20
CA GLU A 56 3.85 -7.28 13.52
C GLU A 56 2.46 -7.56 14.11
N THR A 57 1.67 -8.38 13.44
CA THR A 57 0.45 -8.94 14.00
C THR A 57 0.84 -9.94 15.07
N ARG A 58 0.71 -9.56 16.33
CA ARG A 58 0.96 -10.45 17.47
C ARG A 58 -0.02 -11.62 17.42
N ALA A 59 0.50 -12.83 17.20
CA ALA A 59 -0.30 -14.05 17.27
C ALA A 59 -0.90 -14.18 18.68
N SER A 60 -2.23 -14.36 18.75
CA SER A 60 -2.99 -14.59 19.97
C SER A 60 -3.44 -16.04 20.07
#